data_AF-A0A0G2GJ54-F1
#
_entry.id   AF-A0A0G2GJ54-F1
#
_cell.length_a   1.000
_cell.length_b   1.000
_cell.length_c   1.000
_cell.angle_alpha   90.00
_cell.angle_beta   90.00
_cell.angle_gamma   90.00
#
_symmetry.space_group_name_H-M   'P 1'
#
loop_
_entity.id
_entity.type
_entity.pdbx_description
1 polymer ?
#
loop_
_entity_poly.entity_id
_entity_poly.type
_entity_poly.pdbx_seq_one_letter_code
_entity_poly.pdbx_strand_id
1 'polypeptide(L)'
;MWSCAVPKEQQQELEPNEPNQPNFKFQIKFVNGTISNTTALQPTKTKRSIQHRRWLNFLRTRDEPTPSPSAPSHEDQAFLGNTTDGASSPFAGEDTPFFISFLNGDHVSSKRLAKRATNGSIADIIPAPDVASDGTAAAANLLFFPANQPLKLYNRGAADEHYGFYNYYDRSIFLKNNIAVNSTDTGEIQADRDGGSTKDAAKVRCTWRQTRYLVQIWTQSSGSKALLATSTSSGAAATASSGVDFDRPGSFPYPVTITLDRHGGNITEKMIYCYGMDDDGKIIDDSAKLQLENRDFGGTLVNPASGPFGDVNVTLADGGPGGIDGGTGGCGCKWRNWENA
;
A
#
# COMPACT_ATOMS: atom_id res chain seq x y z
N MET A 1 8.54 -16.90 -2.96
CA MET A 1 7.39 -16.32 -3.67
C MET A 1 7.24 -14.82 -3.43
N TRP A 2 7.32 -14.34 -2.18
CA TRP A 2 7.34 -12.89 -1.90
C TRP A 2 8.62 -12.23 -2.43
N SER A 3 8.49 -11.04 -3.04
CA SER A 3 9.60 -10.26 -3.60
C SER A 3 9.44 -8.78 -3.23
N CYS A 4 10.54 -8.04 -3.09
CA CYS A 4 10.50 -6.58 -2.95
C CYS A 4 10.99 -5.83 -4.19
N ALA A 5 11.32 -6.56 -5.25
CA ALA A 5 11.57 -5.99 -6.56
C ALA A 5 10.28 -5.89 -7.37
N VAL A 6 10.15 -4.83 -8.18
CA VAL A 6 9.04 -4.64 -9.12
C VAL A 6 9.03 -5.77 -10.16
N PRO A 7 7.88 -6.08 -10.78
CA PRO A 7 7.79 -7.04 -11.89
C PRO A 7 8.82 -6.75 -12.99
N LYS A 8 9.29 -7.79 -13.68
CA LYS A 8 10.37 -7.69 -14.68
C LYS A 8 10.08 -6.64 -15.76
N GLU A 9 8.82 -6.52 -16.15
CA GLU A 9 8.34 -5.56 -17.15
C GLU A 9 8.51 -4.10 -16.72
N GLN A 10 8.65 -3.82 -15.41
CA GLN A 10 8.77 -2.47 -14.85
C GLN A 10 10.21 -2.10 -14.47
N GLN A 11 11.16 -3.03 -14.54
CA GLN A 11 12.52 -2.80 -14.02
C GLN A 11 13.30 -1.79 -14.86
N GLN A 12 13.15 -1.84 -16.18
CA GLN A 12 13.85 -0.93 -17.09
C GLN A 12 13.46 0.54 -16.86
N GLU A 13 12.22 0.80 -16.43
CA GLU A 13 11.71 2.15 -16.16
C GLU A 13 12.24 2.75 -14.83
N LEU A 14 12.84 1.91 -13.97
CA LEU A 14 13.41 2.37 -12.70
C LEU A 14 14.86 2.86 -12.83
N GLU A 15 15.54 2.52 -13.93
CA GLU A 15 16.95 2.90 -14.13
C GLU A 15 17.18 4.40 -13.88
N PRO A 16 18.21 4.76 -13.08
CA PRO A 16 19.31 3.92 -12.60
C PRO A 16 19.05 3.18 -11.27
N ASN A 17 17.84 3.21 -10.72
CA ASN A 17 17.53 2.55 -9.46
C ASN A 17 17.41 1.03 -9.64
N GLU A 18 17.89 0.29 -8.64
CA GLU A 18 17.75 -1.17 -8.59
C GLU A 18 16.28 -1.61 -8.60
N PRO A 19 15.94 -2.81 -9.08
CA PRO A 19 14.56 -3.30 -9.13
C PRO A 19 13.80 -3.27 -7.79
N ASN A 20 14.51 -3.34 -6.66
CA ASN A 20 13.96 -3.27 -5.31
C ASN A 20 13.98 -1.86 -4.69
N GLN A 21 14.28 -0.84 -5.49
CA GLN A 21 14.30 0.58 -5.13
C GLN A 21 13.27 1.37 -5.96
N PRO A 22 11.96 1.12 -5.77
CA PRO A 22 10.92 1.75 -6.54
C PRO A 22 10.83 3.26 -6.30
N ASN A 23 10.36 3.98 -7.33
CA ASN A 23 10.11 5.41 -7.28
C ASN A 23 8.69 5.72 -6.79
N PHE A 24 8.56 6.64 -5.85
CA PHE A 24 7.28 7.09 -5.32
C PHE A 24 7.08 8.57 -5.57
N LYS A 25 5.95 8.90 -6.20
CA LYS A 25 5.47 10.27 -6.36
C LYS A 25 4.10 10.38 -5.72
N PHE A 26 3.90 11.40 -4.90
CA PHE A 26 2.62 11.65 -4.27
C PHE A 26 2.31 13.14 -4.18
N GLN A 27 1.03 13.43 -4.04
CA GLN A 27 0.47 14.75 -3.85
C GLN A 27 -0.26 14.79 -2.51
N ILE A 28 0.06 15.78 -1.68
CA ILE A 28 -0.68 16.08 -0.45
C ILE A 28 -1.53 17.33 -0.68
N LYS A 29 -2.81 17.24 -0.29
CA LYS A 29 -3.77 18.34 -0.36
C LYS A 29 -4.27 18.67 1.04
N PHE A 30 -4.41 19.95 1.33
CA PHE A 30 -5.09 20.45 2.52
C PHE A 30 -6.54 20.79 2.18
N VAL A 31 -7.50 20.31 2.99
CA VAL A 31 -8.92 20.61 2.85
C VAL A 31 -9.38 21.40 4.06
N ASN A 32 -9.90 22.61 3.82
CA ASN A 32 -10.36 23.47 4.91
C ASN A 32 -11.73 23.02 5.43
N GLY A 33 -11.91 22.99 6.75
CA GLY A 33 -13.19 22.69 7.39
C GLY A 33 -13.45 21.22 7.75
N THR A 34 -12.50 20.31 7.50
CA THR A 34 -12.60 18.88 7.87
C THR A 34 -12.26 18.61 9.35
N ILE A 35 -11.80 19.62 10.09
CA ILE A 35 -11.61 19.53 11.55
C ILE A 35 -12.23 20.75 12.26
N SER A 36 -12.85 20.51 13.41
CA SER A 36 -13.57 21.55 14.17
C SER A 36 -12.63 22.54 14.87
N ASN A 37 -11.40 22.13 15.18
CA ASN A 37 -10.42 22.94 15.91
C ASN A 37 -9.22 23.30 15.02
N THR A 38 -9.32 24.44 14.32
CA THR A 38 -8.27 24.95 13.40
C THR A 38 -7.21 25.81 14.09
N THR A 39 -7.20 25.86 15.42
CA THR A 39 -6.42 26.85 16.19
C THR A 39 -4.89 26.68 16.02
N ALA A 40 -4.43 25.45 15.77
CA ALA A 40 -3.02 25.15 15.46
C ALA A 40 -2.62 25.35 13.98
N LEU A 41 -3.60 25.62 13.10
CA LEU A 41 -3.41 25.66 11.64
C LEU A 41 -3.64 27.06 11.03
N GLN A 42 -3.97 28.06 11.84
CA GLN A 42 -4.17 29.42 11.34
C GLN A 42 -2.82 30.11 11.09
N PRO A 43 -2.49 30.49 9.83
CA PRO A 43 -1.34 31.35 9.58
C PRO A 43 -1.50 32.66 10.36
N THR A 44 -0.41 33.13 10.97
CA THR A 44 -0.37 34.38 11.75
C THR A 44 -0.96 35.51 10.91
N LYS A 45 -2.07 36.07 11.40
CA LYS A 45 -2.95 37.03 10.69
C LYS A 45 -2.16 38.19 10.07
N THR A 46 -1.92 38.14 8.77
CA THR A 46 -1.60 39.35 8.00
C THR A 46 -2.91 40.07 7.69
N LYS A 47 -3.06 41.30 8.18
CA LYS A 47 -4.24 42.14 7.97
C LYS A 47 -4.40 42.44 6.47
N ARG A 48 -5.33 41.77 5.79
CA ARG A 48 -5.82 42.17 4.46
C ARG A 48 -7.27 42.66 4.54
N SER A 49 -7.56 43.69 3.75
CA SER A 49 -8.69 44.61 3.87
C SER A 49 -10.07 43.97 3.63
N ILE A 50 -11.09 44.62 4.18
CA ILE A 50 -12.46 44.12 4.41
C ILE A 50 -13.34 44.11 3.14
N GLN A 51 -12.81 44.43 1.95
CA GLN A 51 -13.63 44.64 0.75
C GLN A 51 -13.93 43.39 -0.12
N HIS A 52 -13.56 42.18 0.29
CA HIS A 52 -13.83 40.95 -0.49
C HIS A 52 -14.74 39.93 0.21
N ARG A 53 -15.56 40.33 1.18
CA ARG A 53 -16.40 39.37 1.94
C ARG A 53 -17.71 38.94 1.27
N ARG A 54 -18.11 39.48 0.10
CA ARG A 54 -19.42 39.19 -0.50
C ARG A 54 -19.40 38.22 -1.70
N TRP A 55 -18.23 37.87 -2.25
CA TRP A 55 -18.13 36.91 -3.37
C TRP A 55 -17.61 35.50 -2.96
N LEU A 56 -17.23 35.31 -1.69
CA LEU A 56 -16.64 34.04 -1.20
C LEU A 56 -17.63 33.07 -0.53
N ASN A 57 -18.93 33.38 -0.50
CA ASN A 57 -19.95 32.49 0.09
C ASN A 57 -20.53 31.46 -0.90
N PHE A 58 -20.17 31.52 -2.18
CA PHE A 58 -20.65 30.59 -3.22
C PHE A 58 -19.69 29.43 -3.52
N LEU A 59 -18.58 29.30 -2.77
CA LEU A 59 -17.53 28.28 -2.97
C LEU A 59 -17.32 27.37 -1.75
N ARG A 60 -18.30 27.29 -0.82
CA ARG A 60 -18.14 26.62 0.49
C ARG A 60 -18.86 25.29 0.64
N THR A 61 -18.90 24.51 -0.44
CA THR A 61 -19.12 23.06 -0.37
C THR A 61 -18.22 22.42 -1.42
N ARG A 62 -16.90 22.43 -1.18
CA ARG A 62 -16.07 21.40 -1.82
C ARG A 62 -16.32 20.15 -0.99
N ASP A 63 -17.01 19.18 -1.58
CA ASP A 63 -17.14 17.86 -0.99
C ASP A 63 -15.76 17.35 -0.58
N GLU A 64 -15.69 16.75 0.59
CA GLU A 64 -14.47 16.13 1.10
C GLU A 64 -13.95 15.13 0.05
N PRO A 65 -12.64 15.13 -0.26
CA PRO A 65 -12.09 14.22 -1.26
C PRO A 65 -12.45 12.77 -0.93
N THR A 66 -13.12 12.09 -1.85
CA THR A 66 -13.50 10.69 -1.65
C THR A 66 -12.26 9.80 -1.78
N PRO A 67 -11.88 9.03 -0.73
CA PRO A 67 -10.77 8.09 -0.80
C PRO A 67 -11.06 6.99 -1.83
N SER A 68 -10.07 6.67 -2.66
CA SER A 68 -10.11 5.55 -3.57
C SER A 68 -8.83 4.73 -3.48
N PRO A 69 -8.89 3.44 -3.05
CA PRO A 69 -10.08 2.75 -2.54
C PRO A 69 -10.56 3.36 -1.22
N SER A 70 -11.70 2.89 -0.72
CA SER A 70 -12.17 3.27 0.61
C SER A 70 -11.14 2.92 1.68
N ALA A 71 -10.93 3.83 2.63
CA ALA A 71 -10.06 3.58 3.76
C ALA A 71 -10.56 2.37 4.58
N PRO A 72 -9.65 1.63 5.24
CA PRO A 72 -10.00 0.56 6.18
C PRO A 72 -10.96 1.04 7.28
N SER A 73 -11.68 0.10 7.92
CA SER A 73 -12.57 0.46 9.02
C SER A 73 -11.81 1.05 10.20
N HIS A 74 -12.52 1.77 11.07
CA HIS A 74 -11.91 2.36 12.26
C HIS A 74 -11.40 1.28 13.22
N GLU A 75 -12.11 0.15 13.30
CA GLU A 75 -11.76 -1.00 14.14
C GLU A 75 -10.47 -1.67 13.67
N ASP A 76 -10.30 -1.86 12.36
CA ASP A 76 -9.07 -2.42 11.77
C ASP A 76 -7.88 -1.47 12.02
N GLN A 77 -8.10 -0.15 11.87
CA GLN A 77 -7.07 0.88 12.16
C GLN A 77 -6.64 0.88 13.63
N ALA A 78 -7.60 0.80 14.56
CA ALA A 78 -7.31 0.73 15.98
C ALA A 78 -6.58 -0.57 16.35
N PHE A 79 -7.00 -1.70 15.76
CA PHE A 79 -6.38 -3.00 15.97
C PHE A 79 -4.91 -3.01 15.50
N LEU A 80 -4.65 -2.61 14.26
CA LEU A 80 -3.29 -2.62 13.70
C LEU A 80 -2.38 -1.58 14.36
N GLY A 81 -2.92 -0.41 14.68
CA GLY A 81 -2.20 0.61 15.45
C GLY A 81 -1.67 0.04 16.78
N ASN A 82 -2.52 -0.68 17.52
CA ASN A 82 -2.17 -1.27 18.81
C ASN A 82 -1.24 -2.50 18.70
N THR A 83 -1.47 -3.36 17.72
CA THR A 83 -0.85 -4.70 17.68
C THR A 83 0.36 -4.82 16.76
N THR A 84 0.53 -3.88 15.83
CA THR A 84 1.44 -4.03 14.69
C THR A 84 2.28 -2.78 14.47
N ASP A 85 1.66 -1.61 14.42
CA ASP A 85 2.30 -0.38 13.91
C ASP A 85 3.00 0.46 14.99
N GLY A 86 2.91 0.06 16.26
CA GLY A 86 3.50 0.78 17.39
C GLY A 86 2.83 2.12 17.67
N ALA A 87 1.54 2.26 17.34
CA ALA A 87 0.77 3.44 17.70
C ALA A 87 0.41 3.40 19.19
N SER A 88 0.31 4.59 19.77
CA SER A 88 -0.25 4.87 21.08
C SER A 88 -1.69 5.37 20.94
N SER A 89 -2.45 5.34 22.02
CA SER A 89 -3.83 5.82 22.02
C SER A 89 -3.93 7.31 21.60
N PRO A 90 -4.79 7.68 20.63
CA PRO A 90 -5.74 6.82 19.93
C PRO A 90 -5.07 5.95 18.86
N PHE A 91 -5.24 4.62 18.94
CA PHE A 91 -4.54 3.68 18.07
C PHE A 91 -4.89 3.83 16.58
N ALA A 92 -6.09 4.33 16.27
CA ALA A 92 -6.50 4.64 14.90
C ALA A 92 -5.97 6.00 14.38
N GLY A 93 -5.23 6.74 15.22
CA GLY A 93 -4.72 8.07 14.91
C GLY A 93 -5.78 9.17 15.04
N GLU A 94 -5.30 10.41 15.03
CA GLU A 94 -6.12 11.61 15.08
C GLU A 94 -6.48 12.11 13.68
N ASP A 95 -7.69 12.65 13.51
CA ASP A 95 -8.13 13.25 12.25
C ASP A 95 -7.29 14.47 11.86
N THR A 96 -6.98 14.58 10.56
CA THR A 96 -6.23 15.71 10.01
C THR A 96 -6.89 16.23 8.72
N PRO A 97 -6.64 17.48 8.33
CA PRO A 97 -7.17 18.05 7.10
C PRO A 97 -6.33 17.69 5.85
N PHE A 98 -5.41 16.75 5.96
CA PHE A 98 -4.50 16.39 4.88
C PHE A 98 -4.94 15.10 4.18
N PHE A 99 -4.90 15.12 2.86
CA PHE A 99 -5.20 13.97 2.00
C PHE A 99 -4.03 13.70 1.06
N ILE A 100 -3.69 12.44 0.87
CA ILE A 100 -2.57 12.02 0.03
C ILE A 100 -3.05 11.20 -1.18
N SER A 101 -2.43 11.42 -2.32
CA SER A 101 -2.64 10.63 -3.54
C SER A 101 -1.30 10.21 -4.11
N PHE A 102 -1.12 8.94 -4.40
CA PHE A 102 0.05 8.44 -5.12
C PHE A 102 -0.20 8.57 -6.62
N LEU A 103 0.81 9.06 -7.32
CA LEU A 103 0.78 9.33 -8.75
C LEU A 103 1.65 8.29 -9.45
N ASN A 104 1.12 7.67 -10.49
CA ASN A 104 1.95 6.89 -11.41
C ASN A 104 2.63 7.83 -12.40
N GLY A 105 3.86 7.50 -12.83
CA GLY A 105 4.60 8.27 -13.85
C GLY A 105 3.81 8.45 -15.14
N ASP A 106 2.99 7.45 -15.49
CA ASP A 106 1.94 7.50 -16.51
C ASP A 106 0.64 6.89 -15.94
N HIS A 107 -0.48 7.58 -16.07
CA HIS A 107 -1.78 7.12 -15.58
C HIS A 107 -2.21 5.80 -16.24
N VAL A 108 -1.92 4.66 -15.61
CA VAL A 108 -2.55 3.38 -15.97
C VAL A 108 -3.67 3.12 -14.98
N SER A 109 -4.81 3.78 -15.21
CA SER A 109 -6.08 3.30 -14.68
C SER A 109 -6.49 2.09 -15.53
N SER A 110 -5.96 0.92 -15.21
CA SER A 110 -6.47 -0.33 -15.78
C SER A 110 -7.83 -0.59 -15.16
N LYS A 111 -8.90 -0.29 -15.91
CA LYS A 111 -10.26 -0.76 -15.60
C LYS A 111 -10.20 -2.28 -15.44
N ARG A 112 -10.47 -2.77 -14.23
CA ARG A 112 -10.47 -4.19 -13.89
C ARG A 112 -11.67 -4.85 -14.57
N LEU A 113 -11.42 -5.62 -15.62
CA LEU A 113 -12.42 -6.48 -16.24
C LEU A 113 -12.32 -7.86 -15.57
N ALA A 114 -13.20 -8.13 -14.61
CA ALA A 114 -13.36 -9.47 -14.06
C ALA A 114 -14.37 -10.24 -14.90
N LYS A 115 -13.98 -11.37 -15.48
CA LYS A 115 -14.90 -12.31 -16.14
C LYS A 115 -15.61 -13.10 -15.03
N ARG A 116 -16.93 -12.95 -14.90
CA ARG A 116 -17.71 -13.74 -13.92
C ARG A 116 -17.73 -15.20 -14.36
N ALA A 117 -17.11 -16.08 -13.58
CA ALA A 117 -17.36 -17.50 -13.67
C ALA A 117 -18.60 -17.83 -12.82
N THR A 118 -19.45 -18.71 -13.33
CA THR A 118 -20.54 -19.34 -12.58
C THR A 118 -20.25 -20.83 -12.55
N ASN A 119 -20.02 -21.43 -11.38
CA ASN A 119 -20.53 -22.75 -10.97
C ASN A 119 -19.89 -23.23 -9.64
N GLY A 120 -20.75 -23.72 -8.74
CA GLY A 120 -20.50 -24.18 -7.37
C GLY A 120 -19.25 -25.06 -7.17
N SER A 121 -18.16 -24.51 -6.62
CA SER A 121 -16.90 -25.19 -6.29
C SER A 121 -15.99 -24.26 -5.45
N ILE A 122 -14.79 -24.71 -5.02
CA ILE A 122 -13.70 -23.86 -4.45
C ILE A 122 -13.46 -22.59 -5.31
N ALA A 123 -13.81 -22.65 -6.59
CA ALA A 123 -13.85 -21.53 -7.53
C ALA A 123 -14.78 -20.36 -7.14
N ASP A 124 -15.74 -20.54 -6.22
CA ASP A 124 -16.58 -19.43 -5.72
C ASP A 124 -15.89 -18.60 -4.64
N ILE A 125 -14.90 -19.18 -3.95
CA ILE A 125 -14.12 -18.52 -2.90
C ILE A 125 -12.93 -17.77 -3.50
N ILE A 126 -12.31 -18.35 -4.54
CA ILE A 126 -11.20 -17.72 -5.24
C ILE A 126 -11.78 -16.67 -6.21
N PRO A 127 -11.41 -15.38 -6.09
CA PRO A 127 -11.87 -14.36 -7.02
C PRO A 127 -11.42 -14.68 -8.45
N ALA A 128 -12.27 -14.35 -9.42
CA ALA A 128 -11.94 -14.45 -10.84
C ALA A 128 -10.59 -13.78 -11.16
N PRO A 129 -9.81 -14.35 -12.10
CA PRO A 129 -8.50 -13.83 -12.43
C PRO A 129 -8.60 -12.47 -13.09
N ASP A 130 -7.61 -11.60 -12.85
CA ASP A 130 -7.50 -10.35 -13.60
C ASP A 130 -6.98 -10.65 -15.01
N VAL A 131 -7.75 -10.20 -16.02
CA VAL A 131 -7.40 -10.33 -17.43
C VAL A 131 -7.23 -8.97 -18.08
N ALA A 132 -6.26 -8.87 -18.98
CA ALA A 132 -6.06 -7.70 -19.83
C ALA A 132 -7.13 -7.62 -20.93
N SER A 133 -7.22 -6.48 -21.61
CA SER A 133 -8.22 -6.26 -22.66
C SER A 133 -8.06 -7.17 -23.88
N ASP A 134 -6.88 -7.73 -24.09
CA ASP A 134 -6.56 -8.71 -25.15
C ASP A 134 -6.90 -10.16 -24.74
N GLY A 135 -7.43 -10.37 -23.53
CA GLY A 135 -7.79 -11.69 -23.00
C GLY A 135 -6.64 -12.47 -22.38
N THR A 136 -5.42 -11.92 -22.35
CA THR A 136 -4.27 -12.51 -21.64
C THR A 136 -4.29 -12.15 -20.15
N ALA A 137 -3.39 -12.73 -19.36
CA ALA A 137 -3.25 -12.35 -17.94
C ALA A 137 -2.94 -10.86 -17.77
N ALA A 138 -3.62 -10.20 -16.82
CA ALA A 138 -3.32 -8.80 -16.49
C ALA A 138 -1.88 -8.66 -15.95
N ALA A 139 -1.29 -7.49 -16.16
CA ALA A 139 0.07 -7.19 -15.69
C ALA A 139 0.22 -7.45 -14.18
N ALA A 140 1.38 -7.98 -13.80
CA ALA A 140 1.76 -8.11 -12.40
C ALA A 140 1.99 -6.72 -11.77
N ASN A 141 1.86 -6.62 -10.45
CA ASN A 141 2.01 -5.36 -9.74
C ASN A 141 2.63 -5.55 -8.36
N LEU A 142 3.69 -4.79 -8.07
CA LEU A 142 4.20 -4.60 -6.71
C LEU A 142 3.58 -3.36 -6.07
N LEU A 143 3.52 -2.24 -6.79
CA LEU A 143 3.13 -0.95 -6.24
C LEU A 143 1.64 -0.69 -6.35
N PHE A 144 1.17 0.25 -5.53
CA PHE A 144 -0.22 0.67 -5.45
C PHE A 144 -0.31 2.19 -5.47
N PHE A 145 -1.33 2.74 -6.14
CA PHE A 145 -1.50 4.18 -6.35
C PHE A 145 -2.85 4.66 -5.80
N PRO A 146 -3.03 4.70 -4.47
CA PRO A 146 -4.28 5.17 -3.88
C PRO A 146 -4.45 6.68 -4.07
N ALA A 147 -5.69 7.13 -4.20
CA ALA A 147 -6.06 8.53 -4.37
C ALA A 147 -6.85 9.04 -3.17
N ASN A 148 -6.62 10.31 -2.81
CA ASN A 148 -7.34 11.07 -1.79
C ASN A 148 -7.49 10.33 -0.45
N GLN A 149 -6.45 9.63 0.00
CA GLN A 149 -6.48 8.93 1.28
C GLN A 149 -6.32 9.93 2.43
N PRO A 150 -7.13 9.83 3.50
CA PRO A 150 -7.00 10.72 4.64
C PRO A 150 -5.72 10.38 5.40
N LEU A 151 -4.89 11.39 5.69
CA LEU A 151 -3.77 11.24 6.60
C LEU A 151 -4.28 11.39 8.03
N LYS A 152 -3.94 10.45 8.90
CA LYS A 152 -4.11 10.55 10.35
C LYS A 152 -2.79 10.94 11.00
N LEU A 153 -2.84 11.59 12.16
CA LEU A 153 -1.65 11.81 12.98
C LEU A 153 -1.58 10.76 14.08
N TYR A 154 -0.44 10.10 14.19
CA TYR A 154 -0.15 9.11 15.23
C TYR A 154 0.93 9.62 16.17
N ASN A 155 0.87 9.17 17.42
CA ASN A 155 1.90 9.39 18.44
C ASN A 155 2.25 10.87 18.65
N ARG A 156 1.23 11.74 18.71
CA ARG A 156 1.39 13.19 18.86
C ARG A 156 2.35 13.54 20.00
N GLY A 157 3.37 14.34 19.70
CA GLY A 157 4.35 14.83 20.66
C GLY A 157 5.44 13.82 21.06
N ALA A 158 5.37 12.57 20.61
CA ALA A 158 6.37 11.54 20.86
C ALA A 158 7.50 11.57 19.83
N ALA A 159 8.58 10.82 20.09
CA ALA A 159 9.75 10.74 19.19
C ALA A 159 9.49 9.99 17.88
N ASP A 160 8.34 9.35 17.78
CA ASP A 160 7.83 8.58 16.65
C ASP A 160 6.52 9.18 16.12
N GLU A 161 6.27 10.48 16.36
CA GLU A 161 5.15 11.20 15.76
C GLU A 161 5.24 11.12 14.22
N HIS A 162 4.14 10.75 13.59
CA HIS A 162 4.05 10.66 12.14
C HIS A 162 2.63 10.87 11.63
N TYR A 163 2.52 11.42 10.43
CA TYR A 163 1.30 11.24 9.63
C TYR A 163 1.32 9.87 8.99
N GLY A 164 0.17 9.20 8.91
CA GLY A 164 0.10 7.90 8.28
C GLY A 164 -1.27 7.58 7.72
N PHE A 165 -1.28 6.59 6.84
CA PHE A 165 -2.47 5.87 6.41
C PHE A 165 -2.03 4.50 5.89
N TYR A 166 -2.98 3.58 5.77
CA TYR A 166 -2.77 2.38 4.98
C TYR A 166 -4.02 2.00 4.20
N ASN A 167 -3.85 1.18 3.18
CA ASN A 167 -4.94 0.56 2.43
C ASN A 167 -4.61 -0.88 2.09
N TYR A 168 -5.62 -1.63 1.67
CA TYR A 168 -5.47 -2.95 1.12
C TYR A 168 -5.58 -2.91 -0.40
N TYR A 169 -4.75 -3.70 -1.07
CA TYR A 169 -4.84 -3.92 -2.52
C TYR A 169 -4.42 -5.34 -2.86
N ASP A 170 -4.81 -5.77 -4.05
CA ASP A 170 -4.40 -7.07 -4.57
C ASP A 170 -3.07 -6.89 -5.28
N ARG A 171 -2.05 -7.58 -4.75
CA ARG A 171 -0.69 -7.59 -5.27
C ARG A 171 -0.51 -8.85 -6.08
N SER A 172 0.11 -8.77 -7.26
CA SER A 172 0.29 -9.95 -8.12
C SER A 172 1.71 -10.10 -8.65
N ILE A 173 2.07 -11.34 -8.97
CA ILE A 173 3.38 -11.73 -9.51
C ILE A 173 3.21 -12.83 -10.57
N PHE A 174 4.10 -12.84 -11.55
CA PHE A 174 4.26 -13.94 -12.48
C PHE A 174 5.37 -14.87 -12.02
N LEU A 175 5.16 -16.18 -12.11
CA LEU A 175 6.15 -17.18 -11.73
C LEU A 175 6.21 -18.27 -12.79
N LYS A 176 7.43 -18.73 -13.06
CA LYS A 176 7.71 -19.92 -13.85
C LYS A 176 7.51 -21.19 -13.03
N ASN A 177 7.77 -21.15 -11.72
CA ASN A 177 7.53 -22.30 -10.86
C ASN A 177 6.03 -22.53 -10.69
N ASN A 178 5.56 -23.72 -11.09
CA ASN A 178 4.20 -24.16 -10.84
C ASN A 178 4.14 -24.79 -9.44
N ILE A 179 4.24 -23.95 -8.41
CA ILE A 179 4.21 -24.38 -7.00
C ILE A 179 2.86 -25.07 -6.74
N ALA A 180 2.83 -26.39 -6.85
CA ALA A 180 1.72 -27.22 -6.45
C ALA A 180 1.70 -27.30 -4.91
N VAL A 181 0.49 -27.19 -4.35
CA VAL A 181 0.16 -27.08 -2.91
C VAL A 181 0.73 -28.19 -2.00
N ASN A 182 1.38 -29.23 -2.56
CA ASN A 182 1.96 -30.36 -1.82
C ASN A 182 3.45 -30.60 -2.11
N SER A 183 4.16 -29.67 -2.76
CA SER A 183 5.58 -29.83 -3.01
C SER A 183 6.41 -29.32 -1.83
N THR A 184 7.27 -30.18 -1.27
CA THR A 184 8.35 -29.77 -0.36
C THR A 184 9.50 -29.08 -1.10
N ASP A 185 9.44 -29.03 -2.42
CA ASP A 185 10.43 -28.33 -3.23
C ASP A 185 10.20 -26.82 -3.12
N THR A 186 11.04 -26.16 -2.33
CA THR A 186 11.11 -24.69 -2.27
C THR A 186 11.56 -24.11 -3.62
N GLY A 187 12.08 -24.96 -4.53
CA GLY A 187 12.22 -24.77 -5.96
C GLY A 187 12.46 -23.33 -6.35
N GLU A 188 13.50 -22.70 -5.79
CA GLU A 188 13.88 -21.36 -6.21
C GLU A 188 14.36 -21.46 -7.64
N ILE A 189 13.47 -21.15 -8.57
CA ILE A 189 13.84 -21.00 -9.97
C ILE A 189 14.50 -19.64 -10.07
N GLN A 190 15.73 -19.60 -10.59
CA GLN A 190 16.48 -18.36 -10.80
C GLN A 190 15.64 -17.30 -11.56
N ALA A 191 14.80 -17.74 -12.49
CA ALA A 191 13.89 -16.89 -13.26
C ALA A 191 12.78 -16.23 -12.43
N ASP A 192 12.48 -16.73 -11.23
CA ASP A 192 11.44 -16.19 -10.34
C ASP A 192 12.01 -15.20 -9.28
N ARG A 193 13.33 -15.01 -9.27
CA ARG A 193 13.98 -14.04 -8.37
C ARG A 193 13.75 -12.61 -8.84
N ASP A 194 13.80 -11.68 -7.88
CA ASP A 194 13.76 -10.24 -8.13
C ASP A 194 12.58 -9.80 -8.98
N GLY A 195 11.37 -10.00 -8.47
CA GLY A 195 10.12 -9.54 -9.11
C GLY A 195 9.34 -10.62 -9.86
N GLY A 196 9.82 -11.88 -9.82
CA GLY A 196 9.18 -12.99 -10.52
C GLY A 196 9.72 -13.19 -11.93
N SER A 197 9.03 -14.02 -12.70
CA SER A 197 9.31 -14.23 -14.13
C SER A 197 8.71 -13.12 -14.98
N THR A 198 9.14 -13.01 -16.23
CA THR A 198 8.36 -12.27 -17.24
C THR A 198 7.04 -12.98 -17.49
N LYS A 199 6.03 -12.24 -17.95
CA LYS A 199 4.72 -12.76 -18.36
C LYS A 199 4.85 -13.91 -19.37
N ASP A 200 5.67 -13.73 -20.40
CA ASP A 200 5.83 -14.70 -21.49
C ASP A 200 6.52 -16.01 -21.05
N ALA A 201 7.28 -15.97 -19.96
CA ALA A 201 7.95 -17.13 -19.40
C ALA A 201 7.17 -17.79 -18.24
N ALA A 202 6.08 -17.16 -17.81
CA ALA A 202 5.31 -17.55 -16.64
C ALA A 202 4.48 -18.81 -16.90
N LYS A 203 4.32 -19.61 -15.86
CA LYS A 203 3.37 -20.73 -15.83
C LYS A 203 2.21 -20.48 -14.87
N VAL A 204 2.36 -19.53 -13.96
CA VAL A 204 1.30 -19.11 -13.06
C VAL A 204 1.33 -17.60 -12.83
N ARG A 205 0.16 -17.02 -12.55
CA ARG A 205 0.00 -15.70 -11.95
C ARG A 205 -0.56 -15.87 -10.55
N CYS A 206 0.16 -15.40 -9.55
CA CYS A 206 -0.25 -15.46 -8.15
C CYS A 206 -0.65 -14.08 -7.64
N THR A 207 -1.67 -14.03 -6.78
CA THR A 207 -2.23 -12.83 -6.18
C THR A 207 -2.29 -12.99 -4.66
N TRP A 208 -1.71 -12.03 -3.94
CA TRP A 208 -1.95 -11.81 -2.52
C TRP A 208 -3.10 -10.83 -2.38
N ARG A 209 -4.27 -11.34 -2.01
CA ARG A 209 -5.46 -10.52 -1.78
C ARG A 209 -5.36 -9.78 -0.46
N GLN A 210 -5.68 -8.49 -0.48
CA GLN A 210 -5.55 -7.58 0.67
C GLN A 210 -4.11 -7.46 1.23
N THR A 211 -3.15 -7.21 0.36
CA THR A 211 -1.81 -6.76 0.76
C THR A 211 -1.92 -5.37 1.36
N ARG A 212 -1.34 -5.17 2.55
CA ARG A 212 -1.36 -3.87 3.23
C ARG A 212 -0.30 -2.98 2.62
N TYR A 213 -0.68 -1.75 2.27
CA TYR A 213 0.19 -0.68 1.82
C TYR A 213 0.19 0.42 2.88
N LEU A 214 1.18 0.42 3.78
CA LEU A 214 1.29 1.35 4.89
C LEU A 214 2.29 2.47 4.57
N VAL A 215 1.90 3.71 4.84
CA VAL A 215 2.72 4.91 4.65
C VAL A 215 2.86 5.65 5.97
N GLN A 216 4.09 6.00 6.32
CA GLN A 216 4.43 6.79 7.50
C GLN A 216 5.32 7.97 7.11
N ILE A 217 4.91 9.18 7.46
CA ILE A 217 5.61 10.45 7.22
C ILE A 217 5.99 11.04 8.58
N TRP A 218 7.27 10.93 8.93
CA TRP A 218 7.76 11.22 10.27
C TRP A 218 7.94 12.73 10.48
N THR A 219 7.37 13.29 11.55
CA THR A 219 7.34 14.75 11.79
C THR A 219 8.23 15.21 12.95
N GLN A 220 8.41 14.38 13.98
CA GLN A 220 9.18 14.72 15.17
C GLN A 220 10.26 13.66 15.42
N SER A 221 11.41 13.80 14.75
CA SER A 221 12.44 12.75 14.74
C SER A 221 13.87 13.28 14.83
N SER A 222 14.05 14.39 15.53
CA SER A 222 15.34 15.10 15.68
C SER A 222 16.53 14.26 16.18
N GLY A 223 16.29 13.05 16.72
CA GLY A 223 17.35 12.11 17.12
C GLY A 223 17.60 10.91 16.19
N SER A 224 16.71 10.60 15.24
CA SER A 224 16.85 9.38 14.39
C SER A 224 16.39 9.53 12.94
N LYS A 225 15.60 10.55 12.60
CA LYS A 225 15.11 10.84 11.24
C LYS A 225 15.03 12.36 11.03
N ALA A 226 16.16 13.02 10.85
CA ALA A 226 16.16 14.47 10.64
C ALA A 226 15.37 14.85 9.37
N LEU A 227 14.91 16.12 9.28
CA LEU A 227 14.40 16.65 8.02
C LEU A 227 15.46 16.50 6.93
N LEU A 228 15.01 16.11 5.75
CA LEU A 228 15.88 15.81 4.63
C LEU A 228 16.19 17.11 3.90
N ALA A 229 17.48 17.34 3.63
CA ALA A 229 17.88 18.44 2.77
C ALA A 229 17.27 18.20 1.40
N THR A 230 16.43 19.12 0.92
CA THR A 230 16.01 19.12 -0.47
C THR A 230 17.26 19.26 -1.33
N SER A 231 17.47 18.34 -2.26
CA SER A 231 18.55 18.34 -3.24
C SER A 231 18.48 19.61 -4.09
N THR A 232 18.97 20.74 -3.59
CA THR A 232 19.32 21.86 -4.46
C THR A 232 20.59 21.42 -5.15
N SER A 233 20.45 20.89 -6.36
CA SER A 233 21.56 20.66 -7.27
C SER A 233 22.43 21.93 -7.26
N SER A 234 23.64 21.79 -6.72
CA SER A 234 24.64 22.82 -6.75
C SER A 234 24.99 23.08 -8.22
N GLY A 235 24.44 24.14 -8.81
CA GLY A 235 25.02 24.78 -9.99
C GLY A 235 24.24 24.81 -11.31
N ALA A 236 22.97 24.37 -11.40
CA ALA A 236 22.21 24.57 -12.64
C ALA A 236 20.72 24.80 -12.37
N ALA A 237 20.26 26.01 -12.69
CA ALA A 237 18.87 26.47 -12.85
C ALA A 237 17.81 25.87 -11.90
N ALA A 238 17.34 26.70 -10.96
CA ALA A 238 16.20 26.48 -10.08
C ALA A 238 14.84 26.39 -10.83
N THR A 239 14.72 25.40 -11.73
CA THR A 239 13.50 25.11 -12.51
C THR A 239 13.06 23.65 -12.40
N ALA A 240 13.77 22.80 -11.64
CA ALA A 240 13.35 21.43 -11.39
C ALA A 240 12.07 21.43 -10.51
N SER A 241 10.96 21.02 -11.11
CA SER A 241 9.67 20.81 -10.44
C SER A 241 9.84 19.84 -9.26
N SER A 242 9.16 20.09 -8.14
CA SER A 242 9.26 19.34 -6.87
C SER A 242 8.79 17.88 -6.91
N GLY A 243 8.75 17.23 -8.08
CA GLY A 243 8.26 15.85 -8.25
C GLY A 243 8.88 15.10 -9.42
N VAL A 244 10.16 15.37 -9.73
CA VAL A 244 10.96 14.62 -10.70
C VAL A 244 12.32 14.16 -10.15
N ASP A 245 12.63 14.49 -8.90
CA ASP A 245 13.84 14.02 -8.21
C ASP A 245 13.53 12.67 -7.54
N PHE A 246 14.03 11.60 -8.15
CA PHE A 246 13.92 10.24 -7.67
C PHE A 246 15.24 9.71 -7.07
N ASP A 247 16.26 10.55 -6.99
CA ASP A 247 17.50 10.21 -6.29
C ASP A 247 17.25 10.37 -4.80
N ARG A 248 17.47 9.32 -4.01
CA ARG A 248 17.30 9.37 -2.55
C ARG A 248 18.15 10.52 -1.96
N PRO A 249 17.60 11.43 -1.13
CA PRO A 249 16.32 11.34 -0.40
C PRO A 249 15.05 11.78 -1.13
N GLY A 250 15.17 12.23 -2.37
CA GLY A 250 14.11 12.83 -3.17
C GLY A 250 13.78 14.26 -2.72
N SER A 251 12.74 14.82 -3.33
CA SER A 251 12.33 16.22 -3.08
C SER A 251 11.48 16.43 -1.81
N PHE A 252 11.03 15.37 -1.15
CA PHE A 252 10.11 15.48 -0.02
C PHE A 252 10.87 15.69 1.30
N PRO A 253 10.60 16.76 2.06
CA PRO A 253 11.48 17.19 3.16
C PRO A 253 11.36 16.33 4.43
N TYR A 254 10.32 15.49 4.53
CA TYR A 254 10.14 14.62 5.69
C TYR A 254 10.64 13.20 5.38
N PRO A 255 11.22 12.51 6.36
CA PRO A 255 11.44 11.08 6.29
C PRO A 255 10.13 10.34 6.03
N VAL A 256 10.15 9.44 5.06
CA VAL A 256 9.03 8.59 4.68
C VAL A 256 9.42 7.14 4.83
N THR A 257 8.46 6.32 5.24
CA THR A 257 8.55 4.87 5.24
C THR A 257 7.31 4.31 4.56
N ILE A 258 7.52 3.42 3.59
CA ILE A 258 6.45 2.69 2.91
C ILE A 258 6.68 1.21 3.17
N THR A 259 5.66 0.54 3.67
CA THR A 259 5.69 -0.88 4.01
C THR A 259 4.62 -1.62 3.22
N LEU A 260 5.01 -2.75 2.62
CA LEU A 260 4.07 -3.78 2.15
C LEU A 260 4.15 -4.97 3.08
N ASP A 261 3.01 -5.43 3.56
CA ASP A 261 2.95 -6.63 4.36
C ASP A 261 1.57 -7.28 4.25
N ARG A 262 1.35 -8.27 5.11
CA ARG A 262 0.19 -9.14 5.10
C ARG A 262 -0.64 -9.01 6.36
N HIS A 263 -0.43 -7.96 7.15
CA HIS A 263 -1.23 -7.70 8.34
C HIS A 263 -2.63 -7.18 8.00
N GLY A 264 -3.59 -7.41 8.91
CA GLY A 264 -4.95 -6.87 8.81
C GLY A 264 -5.80 -7.42 7.67
N GLY A 265 -6.92 -6.76 7.39
CA GLY A 265 -7.81 -7.08 6.29
C GLY A 265 -9.08 -7.80 6.74
N ASN A 266 -9.73 -8.50 5.82
CA ASN A 266 -10.98 -9.22 6.06
C ASN A 266 -10.73 -10.73 5.96
N ILE A 267 -11.16 -11.45 6.99
CA ILE A 267 -11.00 -12.91 7.08
C ILE A 267 -11.56 -13.68 5.87
N THR A 268 -12.63 -13.20 5.24
CA THR A 268 -13.25 -13.88 4.09
C THR A 268 -12.56 -13.57 2.77
N GLU A 269 -11.71 -12.54 2.73
CA GLU A 269 -10.99 -12.11 1.53
C GLU A 269 -9.50 -12.41 1.58
N LYS A 270 -8.93 -12.53 2.78
CA LYS A 270 -7.49 -12.70 3.00
C LYS A 270 -7.02 -14.07 2.52
N MET A 271 -6.37 -14.10 1.37
CA MET A 271 -5.84 -15.33 0.80
C MET A 271 -4.72 -15.06 -0.21
N ILE A 272 -3.97 -16.11 -0.52
CA ILE A 272 -3.11 -16.16 -1.69
C ILE A 272 -3.70 -17.18 -2.65
N TYR A 273 -3.83 -16.81 -3.92
CA TYR A 273 -4.28 -17.74 -4.95
C TYR A 273 -3.44 -17.57 -6.22
N CYS A 274 -3.34 -18.64 -7.00
CA CYS A 274 -2.66 -18.64 -8.28
C CYS A 274 -3.56 -19.25 -9.35
N TYR A 275 -3.45 -18.69 -10.55
CA TYR A 275 -4.01 -19.25 -11.76
C TYR A 275 -2.87 -19.70 -12.67
N GLY A 276 -3.00 -20.89 -13.24
CA GLY A 276 -2.15 -21.40 -14.31
C GLY A 276 -2.28 -20.56 -15.59
N MET A 277 -1.19 -20.50 -16.34
CA MET A 277 -1.08 -19.79 -17.61
C MET A 277 -0.65 -20.74 -18.73
N ASP A 278 -1.20 -20.53 -19.92
CA ASP A 278 -0.76 -21.22 -21.14
C ASP A 278 0.44 -20.52 -21.80
N ASP A 279 0.95 -21.11 -22.88
CA ASP A 279 2.11 -20.57 -23.62
C ASP A 279 1.79 -19.26 -24.36
N ASP A 280 0.52 -18.91 -24.54
CA ASP A 280 0.06 -17.63 -25.09
C ASP A 280 -0.12 -16.55 -24.00
N GLY A 281 0.23 -16.86 -22.74
CA GLY A 281 0.11 -15.96 -21.60
C GLY A 281 -1.34 -15.72 -21.15
N LYS A 282 -2.28 -16.59 -21.51
CA LYS A 282 -3.68 -16.54 -21.07
C LYS A 282 -3.87 -17.36 -19.80
N ILE A 283 -4.89 -16.97 -19.03
CA ILE A 283 -5.28 -17.70 -17.83
C ILE A 283 -6.03 -18.98 -18.21
N ILE A 284 -5.67 -20.09 -17.57
CA ILE A 284 -6.41 -21.34 -17.64
C ILE A 284 -7.51 -21.28 -16.57
N ASP A 285 -8.77 -21.02 -16.99
CA ASP A 285 -9.89 -20.68 -16.09
C ASP A 285 -10.06 -21.67 -14.91
N ASP A 286 -9.92 -22.98 -15.12
CA ASP A 286 -10.14 -24.02 -14.10
C ASP A 286 -8.88 -24.42 -13.29
N SER A 287 -7.81 -23.62 -13.37
CA SER A 287 -6.52 -23.95 -12.75
C SER A 287 -6.27 -23.28 -11.39
N ALA A 288 -7.29 -22.60 -10.85
CA ALA A 288 -7.20 -21.84 -9.61
C ALA A 288 -6.76 -22.70 -8.42
N LYS A 289 -5.75 -22.23 -7.67
CA LYS A 289 -5.25 -22.90 -6.45
C LYS A 289 -4.96 -21.89 -5.37
N LEU A 290 -5.31 -22.22 -4.12
CA LEU A 290 -4.86 -21.47 -2.95
C LEU A 290 -3.42 -21.82 -2.62
N GLN A 291 -2.66 -20.84 -2.13
CA GLN A 291 -1.32 -21.04 -1.60
C GLN A 291 -1.32 -20.81 -0.09
N LEU A 292 -0.54 -21.61 0.62
CA LEU A 292 -0.32 -21.41 2.05
C LEU A 292 0.62 -20.22 2.26
N GLU A 293 0.31 -19.43 3.29
CA GLU A 293 1.09 -18.27 3.66
C GLU A 293 1.68 -18.47 5.06
N ASN A 294 3.01 -18.41 5.17
CA ASN A 294 3.66 -18.46 6.46
C ASN A 294 3.67 -17.07 7.12
N ARG A 295 2.55 -16.70 7.75
CA ARG A 295 2.37 -15.36 8.34
C ARG A 295 3.12 -15.16 9.66
N ASP A 296 3.53 -16.21 10.35
CA ASP A 296 4.32 -16.08 11.59
C ASP A 296 5.84 -15.96 11.33
N PHE A 297 6.27 -16.08 10.06
CA PHE A 297 7.67 -16.13 9.71
C PHE A 297 8.45 -14.94 10.28
N GLY A 298 9.46 -15.22 11.11
CA GLY A 298 10.33 -14.20 11.68
C GLY A 298 9.71 -13.31 12.76
N GLY A 299 8.51 -13.64 13.28
CA GLY A 299 7.86 -12.83 14.31
C GLY A 299 6.69 -13.55 15.01
N THR A 300 5.76 -12.78 15.56
CA THR A 300 4.58 -13.30 16.26
C THR A 300 3.30 -12.83 15.60
N LEU A 301 2.25 -13.65 15.67
CA LEU A 301 0.91 -13.31 15.18
C LEU A 301 -0.01 -12.94 16.33
N VAL A 302 -0.87 -11.95 16.09
CA VAL A 302 -2.00 -11.57 16.94
C VAL A 302 -3.27 -11.77 16.12
N ASN A 303 -4.22 -12.54 16.65
CA ASN A 303 -5.47 -12.92 15.95
C ASN A 303 -5.22 -13.46 14.53
N PRO A 304 -4.41 -14.54 14.38
CA PRO A 304 -4.11 -15.09 13.06
C PRO A 304 -5.38 -15.58 12.39
N ALA A 305 -5.64 -15.13 11.16
CA ALA A 305 -6.76 -15.66 10.40
C ALA A 305 -6.54 -17.15 10.07
N SER A 306 -7.58 -17.97 10.14
CA SER A 306 -7.51 -19.40 9.78
C SER A 306 -7.61 -19.64 8.26
N GLY A 307 -7.41 -18.59 7.44
CA GLY A 307 -7.69 -18.59 6.01
C GLY A 307 -9.19 -18.42 5.70
N PRO A 308 -9.60 -18.51 4.42
CA PRO A 308 -11.00 -18.29 4.01
C PRO A 308 -11.96 -19.41 4.47
N PHE A 309 -11.48 -20.38 5.26
CA PHE A 309 -12.22 -21.58 5.64
C PHE A 309 -12.48 -21.72 7.15
N GLY A 310 -12.02 -20.76 7.97
CA GLY A 310 -12.17 -20.85 9.41
C GLY A 310 -12.72 -19.56 10.01
N ASP A 311 -13.65 -19.71 10.96
CA ASP A 311 -14.09 -18.62 11.82
C ASP A 311 -13.01 -18.33 12.85
N VAL A 312 -12.59 -17.07 12.99
CA VAL A 312 -11.77 -16.64 14.13
C VAL A 312 -12.70 -15.95 15.11
N ASN A 313 -12.98 -16.62 16.23
CA ASN A 313 -13.66 -15.98 17.36
C ASN A 313 -12.64 -15.07 18.07
N VAL A 314 -12.64 -13.78 17.74
CA VAL A 314 -11.79 -12.79 18.41
C VAL A 314 -12.58 -12.11 19.53
N THR A 315 -12.06 -12.13 20.75
CA THR A 315 -12.67 -11.38 21.87
C THR A 315 -12.16 -9.94 21.93
N LEU A 316 -12.91 -9.05 22.58
CA LEU A 316 -12.48 -7.68 22.86
C LEU A 316 -11.15 -7.59 23.63
N ALA A 317 -10.86 -8.59 24.48
CA ALA A 317 -9.67 -8.61 25.30
C ALA A 317 -8.39 -8.99 24.52
N ASP A 318 -8.54 -9.71 23.41
CA ASP A 318 -7.43 -10.15 22.54
C ASP A 318 -7.21 -9.21 21.34
N GLY A 319 -7.88 -8.05 21.30
CA GLY A 319 -7.77 -7.08 20.23
C GLY A 319 -9.08 -6.66 19.54
N GLY A 320 -10.25 -7.09 20.02
CA GLY A 320 -11.52 -6.60 19.47
C GLY A 320 -12.16 -7.50 18.43
N PRO A 321 -13.51 -7.52 18.31
CA PRO A 321 -14.16 -7.86 17.06
C PRO A 321 -13.77 -6.77 16.04
N GLY A 322 -12.83 -7.04 15.14
CA GLY A 322 -12.54 -6.07 14.08
C GLY A 322 -11.25 -6.19 13.29
N GLY A 323 -10.26 -6.97 13.75
CA GLY A 323 -8.99 -7.10 13.03
C GLY A 323 -8.37 -8.50 13.13
N ILE A 324 -7.61 -8.87 12.10
CA ILE A 324 -6.89 -10.15 11.97
C ILE A 324 -5.43 -9.90 11.64
N ASP A 325 -4.59 -10.92 11.81
CA ASP A 325 -3.21 -10.92 11.34
C ASP A 325 -2.38 -9.74 11.84
N GLY A 326 -2.53 -9.35 13.10
CA GLY A 326 -1.63 -8.38 13.73
C GLY A 326 -0.28 -8.99 14.13
N GLY A 327 0.59 -8.19 14.72
CA GLY A 327 1.86 -8.64 15.29
C GLY A 327 3.08 -8.19 14.48
N THR A 328 4.10 -9.05 14.40
CA THR A 328 5.42 -8.70 13.83
C THR A 328 5.93 -9.71 12.80
N GLY A 329 5.20 -10.81 12.60
CA GLY A 329 5.58 -11.89 11.69
C GLY A 329 5.18 -11.63 10.24
N GLY A 330 5.74 -12.44 9.36
CA GLY A 330 5.35 -12.52 7.96
C GLY A 330 6.34 -11.83 7.03
N CYS A 331 6.17 -12.11 5.74
CA CYS A 331 6.97 -11.47 4.72
C CYS A 331 6.52 -10.02 4.52
N GLY A 332 7.48 -9.10 4.39
CA GLY A 332 7.20 -7.70 4.12
C GLY A 332 8.29 -7.04 3.28
N CYS A 333 7.94 -5.90 2.69
CA CYS A 333 8.86 -4.99 2.02
C CYS A 333 8.83 -3.65 2.74
N LYS A 334 9.98 -3.01 2.90
CA LYS A 334 10.07 -1.72 3.57
C LYS A 334 11.05 -0.82 2.84
N TRP A 335 10.57 0.31 2.36
CA TRP A 335 11.37 1.33 1.71
C TRP A 335 11.40 2.61 2.52
N ARG A 336 12.52 3.32 2.44
CA ARG A 336 12.78 4.56 3.17
C ARG A 336 13.57 5.50 2.28
N ASN A 337 13.26 6.79 2.34
CA ASN A 337 13.99 7.81 1.61
C ASN A 337 15.13 8.46 2.45
N TRP A 338 15.52 7.85 3.56
CA TRP A 338 16.49 8.40 4.50
C TRP A 338 17.40 7.30 5.03
N GLU A 339 18.59 7.70 5.47
CA GLU A 339 19.56 6.81 6.15
C GLU A 339 19.58 7.15 7.64
N ASN A 340 19.80 6.15 8.50
CA ASN A 340 20.05 6.42 9.90
C ASN A 340 21.35 7.23 9.99
N ALA A 341 21.33 8.38 10.67
CA ALA A 341 22.53 9.14 10.99
C ALA A 341 23.42 8.41 12.01
#